data_AF-A0A7S3PFC3-F1
#
_entry.id   AF-A0A7S3PFC3-F1
#
_cell.length_a   1.000
_cell.length_b   1.000
_cell.length_c   1.000
_cell.angle_alpha   90.00
_cell.angle_beta   90.00
_cell.angle_gamma   90.00
#
_symmetry.space_group_name_H-M   'P 1'
#
loop_
_entity.id
_entity.type
_entity.pdbx_description
1 polymer ?
#
loop_
_entity_poly.entity_id
_entity_poly.type
_entity_poly.pdbx_seq_one_letter_code
_entity_poly.pdbx_strand_id
1 'polypeptide(L)'
;SFLGIIFIISLFFGYINSIVSVQALINERNVFYRERHTKMYPVISYVLGATMSEIPYVLLSSSLLYTIFYLLVGLNKSLYAYFSGLILYNLFILQATYVGHVLASSLSSVPLALLVSTFVTAFGVLFCGFMIAIKQIPVYFEFLVNFSPNYYLFNGFVSTQLFCECKVDPNPVGEPTCDGLQACADVCDMDDPGCAIFFVPAGEGITIPINVWQFIEEAFGFDHRPEKMMLALMLFSVFFVILNVLMLTFLVKAKR
;
A
#
# COMPACT_ATOMS: atom_id res chain seq x y z
N SER A 1 -4.61 -17.88 4.64
CA SER A 1 -5.07 -16.72 5.41
C SER A 1 -5.14 -15.50 4.50
N PHE A 2 -6.24 -14.75 4.51
CA PHE A 2 -6.46 -13.62 3.59
C PHE A 2 -5.40 -12.52 3.70
N LEU A 3 -4.97 -12.17 4.92
CA LEU A 3 -3.90 -11.18 5.17
C LEU A 3 -2.61 -11.45 4.36
N GLY A 4 -2.15 -12.71 4.31
CA GLY A 4 -0.95 -13.08 3.56
C GLY A 4 -1.14 -13.00 2.04
N ILE A 5 -2.36 -13.25 1.54
CA ILE A 5 -2.71 -13.11 0.12
C ILE A 5 -2.69 -11.63 -0.27
N ILE A 6 -3.32 -10.77 0.55
CA ILE A 6 -3.31 -9.31 0.39
C ILE A 6 -1.87 -8.77 0.42
N PHE A 7 -1.06 -9.19 1.39
CA PHE A 7 0.35 -8.80 1.52
C PHE A 7 1.17 -9.15 0.27
N ILE A 8 1.11 -10.40 -0.19
CA ILE A 8 1.87 -10.86 -1.36
C ILE A 8 1.41 -10.13 -2.63
N ILE A 9 0.11 -10.09 -2.93
CA ILE A 9 -0.39 -9.50 -4.19
C ILE A 9 -0.12 -7.99 -4.23
N SER A 10 -0.40 -7.27 -3.15
CA SER A 10 -0.25 -5.81 -3.14
C SER A 10 1.21 -5.38 -3.32
N LEU A 11 2.12 -5.93 -2.50
CA LEU A 11 3.51 -5.47 -2.44
C LEU A 11 4.39 -6.05 -3.56
N PHE A 12 4.15 -7.30 -4.00
CA PHE A 12 4.95 -7.90 -5.09
C PHE A 12 4.73 -7.18 -6.42
N PHE A 13 3.50 -6.80 -6.77
CA PHE A 13 3.24 -6.07 -8.01
C PHE A 13 3.77 -4.63 -7.96
N GLY A 14 3.75 -3.96 -6.81
CA GLY A 14 4.46 -2.68 -6.65
C GLY A 14 5.96 -2.81 -6.88
N TYR A 15 6.59 -3.83 -6.31
CA TYR A 15 8.02 -4.10 -6.50
C TYR A 15 8.40 -4.31 -7.98
N ILE A 16 7.62 -5.10 -8.73
CA ILE A 16 7.86 -5.32 -10.17
C ILE A 16 7.71 -4.01 -10.97
N ASN A 17 6.71 -3.16 -10.67
CA ASN A 17 6.54 -1.88 -11.35
C ASN A 17 7.71 -0.90 -11.05
N SER A 18 8.22 -0.88 -9.82
CA SER A 18 9.43 -0.12 -9.46
C SER A 18 10.67 -0.57 -10.26
N ILE A 19 10.81 -1.87 -10.56
CA ILE A 19 11.90 -2.39 -11.41
C ILE A 19 11.73 -1.97 -12.88
N VAL A 20 10.53 -2.12 -13.45
CA VAL A 20 10.27 -1.84 -14.87
C VAL A 20 10.44 -0.35 -15.17
N SER A 21 9.89 0.53 -14.33
CA SER A 21 10.00 1.99 -14.47
C SER A 21 11.46 2.48 -14.35
N VAL A 22 12.29 1.87 -13.50
CA VAL A 22 13.73 2.14 -13.45
C VAL A 22 14.43 1.84 -14.77
N GLN A 23 14.09 0.72 -15.42
CA GLN A 23 14.71 0.34 -16.70
C GLN A 23 14.27 1.26 -17.83
N ALA A 24 12.98 1.57 -17.92
CA ALA A 24 12.42 2.47 -18.94
C ALA A 24 13.09 3.86 -18.87
N LEU A 25 13.04 4.52 -17.70
CA LEU A 25 13.49 5.90 -17.58
C LEU A 25 15.02 6.05 -17.79
N ILE A 26 15.84 5.07 -17.40
CA ILE A 26 17.30 5.14 -17.65
C ILE A 26 17.63 5.06 -19.15
N ASN A 27 16.86 4.29 -19.93
CA ASN A 27 17.06 4.19 -21.38
C ASN A 27 16.75 5.52 -22.09
N GLU A 28 15.60 6.14 -21.76
CA GLU A 28 15.18 7.43 -22.32
C GLU A 28 16.11 8.59 -21.91
N ARG A 29 16.69 8.53 -20.71
CA ARG A 29 17.55 9.59 -20.15
C ARG A 29 18.75 9.96 -21.05
N ASN A 30 19.20 9.06 -21.93
CA ASN A 30 20.25 9.35 -22.90
C ASN A 30 19.80 10.34 -23.99
N VAL A 31 18.54 10.23 -24.42
CA VAL A 31 17.88 11.16 -25.34
C VAL A 31 17.69 12.52 -24.67
N PHE A 32 17.18 12.51 -23.43
CA PHE A 32 17.03 13.70 -22.58
C PHE A 32 18.32 14.53 -22.46
N TYR A 33 19.46 13.91 -22.14
CA TYR A 33 20.72 14.65 -22.02
C TYR A 33 21.12 15.32 -23.34
N ARG A 34 21.01 14.62 -24.47
CA ARG A 34 21.32 15.15 -25.82
C ARG A 34 20.48 16.40 -26.15
N GLU A 35 19.19 16.35 -25.89
CA GLU A 35 18.25 17.46 -26.14
C GLU A 35 18.38 18.60 -25.10
N ARG A 36 18.87 18.27 -23.90
CA ARG A 36 19.20 19.28 -22.89
C ARG A 36 20.46 20.06 -23.24
N HIS A 37 21.46 19.44 -23.88
CA HIS A 37 22.65 20.15 -24.39
C HIS A 37 22.30 21.17 -25.50
N THR A 38 21.33 20.86 -26.36
CA THR A 38 20.78 21.82 -27.35
C THR A 38 19.74 22.78 -26.78
N LYS A 39 19.45 22.70 -25.47
CA LYS A 39 18.51 23.55 -24.71
C LYS A 39 17.04 23.47 -25.16
N MET A 40 16.61 22.37 -25.81
CA MET A 40 15.25 22.24 -26.36
C MET A 40 14.13 22.44 -25.33
N TYR A 41 14.27 21.91 -24.12
CA TYR A 41 13.26 22.00 -23.06
C TYR A 41 13.87 21.94 -21.64
N PRO A 42 13.13 22.37 -20.58
CA PRO A 42 13.58 22.30 -19.19
C PRO A 42 13.32 20.93 -18.55
N VAL A 43 14.05 20.65 -17.46
CA VAL A 43 13.95 19.40 -16.66
C VAL A 43 12.52 19.09 -16.23
N ILE A 44 11.76 20.12 -15.85
CA ILE A 44 10.38 20.02 -15.35
C ILE A 44 9.46 19.40 -16.42
N SER A 45 9.60 19.80 -17.69
CA SER A 45 8.76 19.29 -18.79
C SER A 45 9.00 17.80 -19.05
N TYR A 46 10.24 17.31 -18.91
CA TYR A 46 10.55 15.90 -19.04
C TYR A 46 9.93 15.08 -17.90
N VAL A 47 10.14 15.50 -16.64
CA VAL A 47 9.59 14.78 -15.49
C VAL A 47 8.07 14.77 -15.51
N LEU A 48 7.42 15.92 -15.76
CA LEU A 48 5.95 15.99 -15.85
C LEU A 48 5.42 15.10 -16.98
N GLY A 49 6.05 15.13 -18.16
CA GLY A 49 5.71 14.27 -19.29
C GLY A 49 5.74 12.78 -18.91
N ALA A 50 6.88 12.31 -18.40
CA ALA A 50 7.06 10.92 -17.97
C ALA A 50 6.08 10.52 -16.84
N THR A 51 5.81 11.39 -15.87
CA THR A 51 4.84 11.08 -14.81
C THR A 51 3.39 11.04 -15.31
N MET A 52 3.06 11.82 -16.36
CA MET A 52 1.71 11.89 -16.92
C MET A 52 1.43 10.79 -17.94
N SER A 53 2.44 10.24 -18.61
CA SER A 53 2.31 9.03 -19.45
C SER A 53 2.12 7.75 -18.63
N GLU A 54 2.71 7.67 -17.43
CA GLU A 54 2.53 6.53 -16.53
C GLU A 54 1.12 6.42 -15.96
N ILE A 55 0.43 7.55 -15.72
CA ILE A 55 -0.93 7.56 -15.14
C ILE A 55 -1.92 6.66 -15.91
N PRO A 56 -2.18 6.84 -17.23
CA PRO A 56 -3.10 5.97 -17.96
C PRO A 56 -2.60 4.52 -18.07
N TYR A 57 -1.29 4.29 -18.14
CA TYR A 57 -0.71 2.95 -18.23
C TYR A 57 -0.94 2.15 -16.94
N VAL A 58 -0.61 2.73 -15.78
CA VAL A 58 -0.84 2.14 -14.46
C VAL A 58 -2.34 2.00 -14.18
N LEU A 59 -3.16 3.00 -14.53
CA LEU A 59 -4.61 2.94 -14.32
C LEU A 59 -5.24 1.75 -15.05
N LEU A 60 -4.88 1.52 -16.31
CA LEU A 60 -5.41 0.39 -17.09
C LEU A 60 -4.85 -0.95 -16.61
N SER A 61 -3.52 -1.07 -16.50
CA SER A 61 -2.86 -2.34 -16.19
C SER A 61 -3.17 -2.84 -14.78
N SER A 62 -3.07 -1.96 -13.77
CA SER A 62 -3.30 -2.35 -12.37
C SER A 62 -4.79 -2.56 -12.06
N SER A 63 -5.71 -1.81 -12.69
CA SER A 63 -7.16 -2.05 -12.52
C SER A 63 -7.61 -3.38 -13.12
N LEU A 64 -7.15 -3.76 -14.31
CA LEU A 64 -7.43 -5.07 -14.91
C LEU A 64 -6.93 -6.20 -14.00
N LEU A 65 -5.69 -6.08 -13.53
CA LEU A 65 -5.05 -7.06 -12.64
C LEU A 65 -5.79 -7.18 -11.29
N TYR A 66 -6.15 -6.05 -10.68
CA TYR A 66 -6.92 -6.02 -9.43
C TYR A 66 -8.29 -6.68 -9.57
N THR A 67 -9.01 -6.37 -10.66
CA THR A 67 -10.34 -6.95 -10.94
C THR A 67 -10.26 -8.48 -10.98
N ILE A 68 -9.24 -9.02 -11.67
CA ILE A 68 -9.02 -10.47 -11.78
C ILE A 68 -8.70 -11.08 -10.40
N PHE A 69 -7.80 -10.46 -9.62
CA PHE A 69 -7.48 -10.96 -8.27
C PHE A 69 -8.66 -10.89 -7.29
N TYR A 70 -9.49 -9.84 -7.36
CA TYR A 70 -10.67 -9.68 -6.50
C TYR A 70 -11.64 -10.86 -6.66
N LEU A 71 -11.90 -11.22 -7.92
CA LEU A 71 -12.77 -12.34 -8.31
C LEU A 71 -12.16 -13.72 -7.98
N LEU A 72 -10.84 -13.86 -8.03
CA LEU A 72 -10.14 -15.11 -7.70
C LEU A 72 -10.00 -15.35 -6.18
N VAL A 73 -9.85 -14.29 -5.38
CA VAL A 73 -9.63 -14.40 -3.93
C VAL A 73 -10.94 -14.49 -3.15
N GLY A 74 -12.04 -13.94 -3.68
CA GLY A 74 -13.32 -13.86 -2.95
C GLY A 74 -13.24 -12.87 -1.79
N LEU A 75 -12.81 -11.63 -2.09
CA LEU A 75 -12.82 -10.52 -1.13
C LEU A 75 -14.26 -10.03 -0.87
N ASN A 76 -14.38 -9.06 0.05
CA ASN A 76 -15.65 -8.49 0.51
C ASN A 76 -16.61 -8.17 -0.64
N LYS A 77 -17.90 -8.50 -0.51
CA LYS A 77 -18.86 -8.42 -1.64
C LYS A 77 -19.37 -7.00 -1.92
N SER A 78 -19.04 -6.03 -1.08
CA SER A 78 -19.46 -4.64 -1.18
C SER A 78 -18.80 -3.89 -2.34
N LEU A 79 -19.61 -3.14 -3.10
CA LEU A 79 -19.13 -2.21 -4.12
C LEU A 79 -18.20 -1.13 -3.52
N TYR A 80 -18.42 -0.72 -2.27
CA TYR A 80 -17.54 0.23 -1.59
C TYR A 80 -16.15 -0.37 -1.34
N ALA A 81 -16.08 -1.61 -0.83
CA ALA A 81 -14.83 -2.33 -0.62
C ALA A 81 -14.05 -2.53 -1.93
N TYR A 82 -14.76 -2.84 -3.02
CA TYR A 82 -14.16 -2.96 -4.36
C TYR A 82 -13.57 -1.63 -4.86
N PHE A 83 -14.35 -0.55 -4.92
CA PHE A 83 -13.87 0.71 -5.49
C PHE A 83 -12.82 1.39 -4.60
N SER A 84 -12.94 1.30 -3.28
CA SER A 84 -11.95 1.84 -2.34
C SER A 84 -10.61 1.08 -2.43
N GLY A 85 -10.63 -0.25 -2.44
CA GLY A 85 -9.45 -1.09 -2.64
C GLY A 85 -8.81 -0.89 -4.03
N LEU A 86 -9.62 -0.72 -5.08
CA LEU A 86 -9.14 -0.39 -6.44
C LEU A 86 -8.37 0.94 -6.45
N ILE A 87 -8.91 1.99 -5.83
CA ILE A 87 -8.25 3.32 -5.76
C ILE A 87 -6.94 3.22 -4.98
N LEU A 88 -6.92 2.54 -3.83
CA LEU A 88 -5.71 2.29 -3.04
C LEU A 88 -4.64 1.53 -3.83
N TYR A 89 -5.04 0.52 -4.61
CA TYR A 89 -4.12 -0.25 -5.46
C TYR A 89 -3.47 0.64 -6.53
N ASN A 90 -4.29 1.37 -7.28
CA ASN A 90 -3.83 2.25 -8.35
C ASN A 90 -2.88 3.33 -7.82
N LEU A 91 -3.23 3.97 -6.70
CA LEU A 91 -2.36 4.94 -6.01
C LEU A 91 -1.01 4.32 -5.59
N PHE A 92 -1.01 3.08 -5.12
CA PHE A 92 0.23 2.41 -4.73
C PHE A 92 1.12 1.98 -5.90
N ILE A 93 0.55 1.51 -7.02
CA ILE A 93 1.37 1.19 -8.20
C ILE A 93 1.98 2.47 -8.79
N LEU A 94 1.23 3.59 -8.84
CA LEU A 94 1.77 4.91 -9.21
C LEU A 94 2.90 5.34 -8.27
N GLN A 95 2.68 5.20 -6.97
CA GLN A 95 3.66 5.47 -5.91
C GLN A 95 4.95 4.64 -6.08
N ALA A 96 4.84 3.36 -6.43
CA ALA A 96 5.99 2.50 -6.71
C ALA A 96 6.75 2.91 -7.99
N THR A 97 6.04 3.24 -9.06
CA THR A 97 6.62 3.80 -10.30
C THR A 97 7.36 5.12 -10.05
N TYR A 98 6.82 6.01 -9.20
CA TYR A 98 7.47 7.28 -8.89
C TYR A 98 8.71 7.12 -7.97
N VAL A 99 8.73 6.12 -7.08
CA VAL A 99 9.97 5.70 -6.38
C VAL A 99 11.01 5.23 -7.40
N GLY A 100 10.62 4.38 -8.36
CA GLY A 100 11.47 3.95 -9.46
C GLY A 100 12.04 5.13 -10.27
N HIS A 101 11.22 6.12 -10.60
CA HIS A 101 11.65 7.34 -11.30
C HIS A 101 12.70 8.14 -10.51
N VAL A 102 12.52 8.33 -9.20
CA VAL A 102 13.52 9.01 -8.35
C VAL A 102 14.86 8.26 -8.37
N LEU A 103 14.84 6.93 -8.31
CA LEU A 103 16.05 6.10 -8.35
C LEU A 103 16.74 6.14 -9.73
N ALA A 104 15.98 6.07 -10.83
CA ALA A 104 16.50 6.18 -12.19
C ALA A 104 17.07 7.57 -12.53
N SER A 105 16.51 8.64 -11.96
CA SER A 105 17.14 9.96 -12.00
C SER A 105 18.44 9.99 -11.19
N SER A 106 18.44 9.41 -9.99
CA SER A 106 19.55 9.50 -9.02
C SER A 106 20.77 8.66 -9.38
N LEU A 107 20.60 7.43 -9.88
CA LEU A 107 21.69 6.48 -10.14
C LEU A 107 22.07 6.42 -11.62
N SER A 108 23.37 6.50 -11.91
CA SER A 108 23.85 6.58 -13.30
C SER A 108 23.82 5.25 -14.08
N SER A 109 23.88 4.09 -13.42
CA SER A 109 23.89 2.77 -14.08
C SER A 109 22.71 1.88 -13.67
N VAL A 110 22.14 1.17 -14.65
CA VAL A 110 20.98 0.26 -14.49
C VAL A 110 21.18 -0.78 -13.37
N PRO A 111 22.26 -1.58 -13.31
CA PRO A 111 22.38 -2.63 -12.28
C PRO A 111 22.46 -2.06 -10.86
N LEU A 112 23.06 -0.88 -10.65
CA LEU A 112 23.07 -0.23 -9.34
C LEU A 112 21.69 0.35 -8.99
N ALA A 113 20.99 0.96 -9.95
CA ALA A 113 19.64 1.48 -9.75
C ALA A 113 18.65 0.36 -9.36
N LEU A 114 18.75 -0.80 -10.01
CA LEU A 114 17.94 -1.98 -9.69
C LEU A 114 18.27 -2.52 -8.29
N LEU A 115 19.56 -2.70 -7.96
CA LEU A 115 19.98 -3.17 -6.64
C LEU A 115 19.47 -2.26 -5.50
N VAL A 116 19.60 -0.93 -5.67
CA VAL A 116 19.09 0.04 -4.70
C VAL A 116 17.56 0.05 -4.65
N SER A 117 16.86 -0.14 -5.77
CA SER A 117 15.40 -0.30 -5.80
C SER A 117 14.95 -1.50 -4.97
N THR A 118 15.58 -2.66 -5.13
CA THR A 118 15.33 -3.84 -4.29
C THR A 118 15.56 -3.57 -2.80
N PHE A 119 16.65 -2.89 -2.42
CA PHE A 119 16.88 -2.53 -1.02
C PHE A 119 15.82 -1.56 -0.48
N VAL A 120 15.49 -0.49 -1.22
CA VAL A 120 14.49 0.52 -0.80
C VAL A 120 13.11 -0.10 -0.65
N THR A 121 12.68 -0.94 -1.60
CA THR A 121 11.41 -1.66 -1.47
C THR A 121 11.43 -2.66 -0.31
N ALA A 122 12.52 -3.41 -0.12
CA ALA A 122 12.62 -4.36 1.00
C ALA A 122 12.53 -3.67 2.37
N PHE A 123 13.21 -2.54 2.57
CA PHE A 123 13.05 -1.72 3.78
C PHE A 123 11.62 -1.22 3.94
N GLY A 124 10.99 -0.74 2.86
CA GLY A 124 9.59 -0.32 2.88
C GLY A 124 8.60 -1.43 3.29
N VAL A 125 8.85 -2.67 2.85
CA VAL A 125 8.05 -3.86 3.19
C VAL A 125 8.26 -4.30 4.65
N LEU A 126 9.46 -4.17 5.21
CA LEU A 126 9.70 -4.46 6.64
C LEU A 126 8.85 -3.56 7.56
N PHE A 127 8.69 -2.28 7.20
CA PHE A 127 7.90 -1.31 7.97
C PHE A 127 6.43 -1.16 7.51
N CYS A 128 5.87 -2.13 6.77
CA CYS A 128 4.46 -2.06 6.32
C CYS A 128 3.41 -2.38 7.41
N GLY A 129 3.84 -2.78 8.62
CA GLY A 129 2.96 -3.19 9.72
C GLY A 129 2.58 -4.68 9.75
N PHE A 130 2.75 -5.44 8.65
CA PHE A 130 2.54 -6.89 8.64
C PHE A 130 3.75 -7.69 9.13
N MET A 131 4.95 -7.34 8.66
CA MET A 131 6.20 -8.03 9.02
C MET A 131 6.65 -7.77 10.45
N ILE A 132 6.33 -6.59 10.97
CA ILE A 132 6.52 -6.17 12.37
C ILE A 132 5.26 -5.42 12.77
N ALA A 133 4.56 -5.90 13.80
CA ALA A 133 3.34 -5.27 14.30
C ALA A 133 3.64 -3.89 14.91
N ILE A 134 2.80 -2.89 14.66
CA ILE A 134 3.07 -1.49 15.05
C ILE A 134 3.27 -1.37 16.57
N LYS A 135 2.46 -2.08 17.36
CA LYS A 135 2.53 -2.11 18.83
C LYS A 135 3.84 -2.69 19.39
N GLN A 136 4.64 -3.37 18.57
CA GLN A 136 5.96 -3.91 18.96
C GLN A 136 7.12 -3.00 18.56
N ILE A 137 6.87 -1.93 17.80
CA ILE A 137 7.91 -1.02 17.32
C ILE A 137 8.24 0.01 18.41
N PRO A 138 9.51 0.16 18.83
CA PRO A 138 9.89 1.19 19.79
C PRO A 138 9.61 2.59 19.24
N VAL A 139 9.16 3.52 20.08
CA VAL A 139 8.81 4.91 19.72
C VAL A 139 9.90 5.60 18.87
N TYR A 140 11.17 5.31 19.13
CA TYR A 140 12.31 5.84 18.37
C TYR A 140 12.33 5.46 16.88
N PHE A 141 11.61 4.41 16.47
CA PHE A 141 11.53 3.91 15.08
C PHE A 141 10.15 4.15 14.43
N GLU A 142 9.18 4.71 15.14
CA GLU A 142 7.82 4.96 14.64
C GLU A 142 7.83 5.84 13.36
N PHE A 143 8.80 6.76 13.25
CA PHE A 143 8.98 7.59 12.06
C PHE A 143 9.25 6.79 10.77
N LEU A 144 9.81 5.58 10.85
CA LEU A 144 10.06 4.72 9.67
C LEU A 144 8.77 4.09 9.14
N VAL A 145 7.81 3.79 10.03
CA VAL A 145 6.46 3.34 9.66
C VAL A 145 5.73 4.48 8.96
N ASN A 146 5.73 5.66 9.60
CA ASN A 146 5.09 6.87 9.07
C ASN A 146 5.76 7.42 7.79
N PHE A 147 6.99 7.00 7.46
CA PHE A 147 7.66 7.33 6.19
C PHE A 147 7.49 6.24 5.11
N SER A 148 7.04 5.03 5.45
CA SER A 148 6.85 3.95 4.48
C SER A 148 5.49 4.06 3.77
N PRO A 149 5.41 4.30 2.45
CA PRO A 149 4.14 4.30 1.73
C PRO A 149 3.44 2.93 1.76
N ASN A 150 4.21 1.85 1.95
CA ASN A 150 3.72 0.48 2.05
C ASN A 150 2.85 0.25 3.31
N TYR A 151 3.08 1.02 4.39
CA TYR A 151 2.25 0.99 5.59
C TYR A 151 0.83 1.48 5.29
N TYR A 152 0.72 2.67 4.69
CA TYR A 152 -0.56 3.26 4.30
C TYR A 152 -1.33 2.40 3.29
N LEU A 153 -0.62 1.77 2.34
CA LEU A 153 -1.23 0.76 1.46
C LEU A 153 -1.83 -0.40 2.27
N PHE A 154 -1.00 -1.08 3.08
CA PHE A 154 -1.41 -2.33 3.70
C PHE A 154 -2.53 -2.09 4.73
N ASN A 155 -2.41 -1.02 5.52
CA ASN A 155 -3.48 -0.54 6.39
C ASN A 155 -4.77 -0.25 5.59
N GLY A 156 -4.69 0.53 4.50
CA GLY A 156 -5.84 0.85 3.66
C GLY A 156 -6.51 -0.38 3.05
N PHE A 157 -5.74 -1.36 2.59
CA PHE A 157 -6.29 -2.63 2.11
C PHE A 157 -6.98 -3.43 3.21
N VAL A 158 -6.32 -3.58 4.35
CA VAL A 158 -6.89 -4.30 5.49
C VAL A 158 -8.20 -3.64 5.95
N SER A 159 -8.22 -2.31 6.09
CA SER A 159 -9.40 -1.52 6.47
C SER A 159 -10.52 -1.50 5.42
N THR A 160 -10.27 -1.86 4.15
CA THR A 160 -11.31 -1.92 3.10
C THR A 160 -11.81 -3.32 2.81
N GLN A 161 -11.00 -4.35 3.05
CA GLN A 161 -11.33 -5.74 2.70
C GLN A 161 -11.66 -6.62 3.92
N LEU A 162 -11.20 -6.25 5.12
CA LEU A 162 -11.33 -7.03 6.35
C LEU A 162 -12.00 -6.27 7.51
N PHE A 163 -12.51 -5.06 7.27
CA PHE A 163 -13.47 -4.41 8.18
C PHE A 163 -14.82 -5.14 8.09
N CYS A 164 -15.56 -5.18 9.20
CA CYS A 164 -16.92 -5.67 9.28
C CYS A 164 -17.73 -4.82 10.26
N GLU A 165 -18.79 -4.14 9.79
CA GLU A 165 -19.78 -3.46 10.65
C GLU A 165 -20.76 -4.48 11.24
N CYS A 166 -20.23 -5.31 12.13
CA CYS A 166 -20.96 -6.21 13.01
C CYS A 166 -22.04 -5.45 13.81
N LYS A 167 -23.25 -6.02 13.87
CA LYS A 167 -24.38 -5.44 14.62
C LYS A 167 -24.68 -6.27 15.85
N VAL A 168 -24.73 -5.61 17.01
CA VAL A 168 -25.27 -6.19 18.24
C VAL A 168 -26.71 -6.62 17.99
N ASP A 169 -26.99 -7.91 18.20
CA ASP A 169 -28.30 -8.48 17.95
C ASP A 169 -29.31 -7.96 18.99
N PRO A 170 -30.45 -7.36 18.59
CA PRO A 170 -31.48 -6.90 19.53
C PRO A 170 -32.25 -8.12 20.05
N ASN A 171 -31.67 -8.76 21.06
CA ASN A 171 -32.19 -9.93 21.75
C ASN A 171 -33.69 -9.76 22.08
N PRO A 172 -34.58 -10.69 21.70
CA PRO A 172 -36.04 -10.52 21.86
C PRO A 172 -36.52 -10.54 23.32
N VAL A 173 -35.61 -10.84 24.26
CA VAL A 173 -35.74 -10.59 25.69
C VAL A 173 -34.79 -9.44 26.02
N GLY A 174 -35.31 -8.36 26.63
CA GLY A 174 -34.65 -7.05 26.73
C GLY A 174 -33.48 -6.95 27.73
N GLU A 175 -32.61 -7.95 27.79
CA GLU A 175 -31.37 -7.94 28.59
C GLU A 175 -30.15 -8.14 27.68
N PRO A 176 -29.12 -7.27 27.76
CA PRO A 176 -27.90 -7.43 27.00
C PRO A 176 -27.06 -8.56 27.61
N THR A 177 -27.12 -9.75 27.01
CA THR A 177 -26.32 -10.93 27.42
C THR A 177 -24.86 -10.78 27.01
N CYS A 178 -24.18 -9.85 27.67
CA CYS A 178 -22.75 -9.56 27.57
C CYS A 178 -22.09 -9.70 28.96
N ASP A 179 -22.43 -10.77 29.68
CA ASP A 179 -21.67 -11.19 30.87
C ASP A 179 -20.24 -11.55 30.42
N GLY A 180 -19.24 -10.99 31.12
CA GLY A 180 -17.85 -10.85 30.66
C GLY A 180 -17.00 -12.12 30.46
N LEU A 181 -17.63 -13.30 30.31
CA LEU A 181 -16.98 -14.53 29.85
C LEU A 181 -17.36 -14.91 28.41
N GLN A 182 -18.39 -14.28 27.83
CA GLN A 182 -18.93 -14.66 26.52
C GLN A 182 -18.90 -13.45 25.60
N ALA A 183 -18.16 -13.56 24.50
CA ALA A 183 -18.16 -12.52 23.47
C ALA A 183 -19.58 -12.37 22.92
N CYS A 184 -20.10 -11.14 22.95
CA CYS A 184 -21.43 -10.84 22.42
C CYS A 184 -21.45 -11.25 20.95
N ALA A 185 -22.37 -12.16 20.59
CA ALA A 185 -22.45 -12.69 19.23
C ALA A 185 -23.12 -11.65 18.31
N ASP A 186 -22.33 -10.68 17.85
CA ASP A 186 -22.79 -9.75 16.83
C ASP A 186 -23.23 -10.52 15.57
N VAL A 187 -24.36 -10.14 14.99
CA VAL A 187 -24.80 -10.69 13.71
C VAL A 187 -24.05 -9.94 12.61
N CYS A 188 -22.94 -10.56 12.22
CA CYS A 188 -22.08 -10.20 11.10
C CYS A 188 -22.35 -11.15 9.92
N ASP A 189 -22.25 -10.68 8.67
CA ASP A 189 -22.43 -11.57 7.52
C ASP A 189 -21.20 -12.47 7.35
N MET A 190 -21.35 -13.76 7.65
CA MET A 190 -20.27 -14.76 7.61
C MET A 190 -19.67 -14.95 6.20
N ASP A 191 -20.35 -14.48 5.16
CA ASP A 191 -19.86 -14.46 3.78
C ASP A 191 -18.75 -13.43 3.52
N ASP A 192 -18.54 -12.44 4.41
CA ASP A 192 -17.49 -11.42 4.29
C ASP A 192 -16.23 -11.79 5.10
N PRO A 193 -15.02 -11.75 4.52
CA PRO A 193 -13.81 -12.33 5.11
C PRO A 193 -13.26 -11.59 6.35
N GLY A 194 -13.76 -10.40 6.66
CA GLY A 194 -13.47 -9.65 7.89
C GLY A 194 -14.34 -10.04 9.09
N CYS A 195 -15.49 -10.67 8.84
CA CYS A 195 -16.48 -11.07 9.83
C CYS A 195 -16.23 -12.47 10.42
N ALA A 196 -15.28 -13.23 9.87
CA ALA A 196 -14.99 -14.59 10.30
C ALA A 196 -14.44 -14.65 11.74
N ILE A 197 -14.90 -15.64 12.51
CA ILE A 197 -14.52 -15.85 13.91
C ILE A 197 -13.24 -16.72 13.99
N PHE A 198 -12.27 -16.26 14.77
CA PHE A 198 -11.02 -16.97 15.08
C PHE A 198 -10.92 -17.25 16.58
N PHE A 199 -10.47 -18.46 16.92
CA PHE A 199 -10.28 -18.88 18.30
C PHE A 199 -8.83 -18.68 18.72
N VAL A 200 -8.57 -17.65 19.52
CA VAL A 200 -7.22 -17.36 20.05
C VAL A 200 -7.04 -18.04 21.41
N PRO A 201 -5.94 -18.81 21.63
CA PRO A 201 -5.65 -19.39 22.93
C PRO A 201 -5.22 -18.29 23.91
N ALA A 202 -6.02 -18.06 24.95
CA ALA A 202 -5.78 -17.06 25.99
C ALA A 202 -5.11 -17.65 27.25
N GLY A 203 -4.87 -18.96 27.28
CA GLY A 203 -4.26 -19.66 28.41
C GLY A 203 -4.33 -21.17 28.25
N GLU A 204 -4.22 -21.88 29.37
CA GLU A 204 -4.27 -23.35 29.40
C GLU A 204 -5.70 -23.84 29.13
N GLY A 205 -5.96 -24.25 27.89
CA GLY A 205 -7.26 -24.80 27.44
C GLY A 205 -8.36 -23.76 27.13
N ILE A 206 -8.16 -22.48 27.44
CA ILE A 206 -9.15 -21.42 27.18
C ILE A 206 -8.90 -20.79 25.81
N THR A 207 -9.88 -20.87 24.91
CA THR A 207 -9.92 -20.12 23.65
C THR A 207 -11.01 -19.06 23.68
N ILE A 208 -10.67 -17.84 23.24
CA ILE A 208 -11.64 -16.74 23.10
C ILE A 208 -12.00 -16.62 21.61
N PRO A 209 -13.30 -16.62 21.23
CA PRO A 209 -13.74 -16.26 19.89
C PRO A 209 -13.60 -14.75 19.69
N ILE A 210 -12.83 -14.33 18.69
CA ILE A 210 -12.71 -12.93 18.26
C ILE A 210 -12.85 -12.84 16.74
N ASN A 211 -13.35 -11.72 16.23
CA ASN A 211 -13.48 -11.50 14.79
C ASN A 211 -12.11 -11.20 14.17
N VAL A 212 -11.89 -11.58 12.89
CA VAL A 212 -10.68 -11.22 12.11
C VAL A 212 -10.35 -9.73 12.27
N TRP A 213 -11.37 -8.89 12.21
CA TRP A 213 -11.25 -7.45 12.37
C TRP A 213 -10.70 -7.01 13.73
N GLN A 214 -11.22 -7.57 14.83
CA GLN A 214 -10.74 -7.29 16.19
C GLN A 214 -9.31 -7.78 16.39
N PHE A 215 -8.99 -8.98 15.91
CA PHE A 215 -7.62 -9.52 15.92
C PHE A 215 -6.64 -8.59 15.20
N ILE A 216 -7.06 -7.96 14.10
CA ILE A 216 -6.21 -7.06 13.30
C ILE A 216 -5.92 -5.76 14.05
N GLU A 217 -6.93 -5.15 14.69
CA GLU A 217 -6.74 -3.96 15.52
C GLU A 217 -5.94 -4.27 16.80
N GLU A 218 -6.15 -5.44 17.40
CA GLU A 218 -5.42 -5.85 18.60
C GLU A 218 -3.97 -6.24 18.30
N ALA A 219 -3.70 -7.07 17.29
CA ALA A 219 -2.36 -7.55 16.98
C ALA A 219 -1.51 -6.50 16.24
N PHE A 220 -2.07 -5.81 15.23
CA PHE A 220 -1.29 -4.91 14.37
C PHE A 220 -1.50 -3.43 14.69
N GLY A 221 -2.72 -2.99 15.01
CA GLY A 221 -3.02 -1.60 15.41
C GLY A 221 -3.34 -0.62 14.27
N PHE A 222 -4.00 -1.07 13.21
CA PHE A 222 -4.34 -0.24 12.04
C PHE A 222 -5.54 0.71 12.29
N ASP A 223 -5.40 2.02 12.00
CA ASP A 223 -6.50 3.02 12.08
C ASP A 223 -7.53 2.86 10.95
N HIS A 224 -8.78 2.70 11.35
CA HIS A 224 -9.93 2.26 10.58
C HIS A 224 -10.53 3.28 9.59
N ARG A 225 -9.71 4.13 8.94
CA ARG A 225 -10.18 5.18 8.01
C ARG A 225 -9.41 5.16 6.69
N PRO A 226 -9.90 4.44 5.66
CA PRO A 226 -9.20 4.29 4.39
C PRO A 226 -9.02 5.61 3.63
N GLU A 227 -9.92 6.59 3.82
CA GLU A 227 -9.79 7.94 3.27
C GLU A 227 -8.47 8.63 3.67
N LYS A 228 -8.03 8.46 4.93
CA LYS A 228 -6.74 8.97 5.39
C LYS A 228 -5.57 8.30 4.65
N MET A 229 -5.69 7.00 4.40
CA MET A 229 -4.65 6.20 3.74
C MET A 229 -4.54 6.56 2.26
N MET A 230 -5.67 6.77 1.58
CA MET A 230 -5.71 7.33 0.23
C MET A 230 -5.06 8.72 0.18
N LEU A 231 -5.40 9.62 1.12
CA LEU A 231 -4.85 10.97 1.19
C LEU A 231 -3.34 10.95 1.45
N ALA A 232 -2.86 10.08 2.35
CA ALA A 232 -1.43 9.88 2.58
C ALA A 232 -0.71 9.42 1.31
N LEU A 233 -1.23 8.41 0.60
CA LEU A 233 -0.65 7.93 -0.66
C LEU A 233 -0.67 9.02 -1.77
N MET A 234 -1.70 9.86 -1.82
CA MET A 234 -1.74 11.02 -2.74
C MET A 234 -0.65 12.05 -2.38
N LEU A 235 -0.46 12.38 -1.10
CA LEU A 235 0.62 13.28 -0.66
C LEU A 235 2.02 12.69 -0.94
N PHE A 236 2.23 11.39 -0.70
CA PHE A 236 3.48 10.73 -1.04
C PHE A 236 3.76 10.76 -2.55
N SER A 237 2.78 10.43 -3.39
CA SER A 237 3.00 10.40 -4.84
C SER A 237 3.40 11.78 -5.40
N VAL A 238 2.76 12.86 -4.93
CA VAL A 238 3.16 14.25 -5.21
C VAL A 238 4.57 14.55 -4.70
N PHE A 239 4.92 14.11 -3.48
CA PHE A 239 6.27 14.26 -2.92
C PHE A 239 7.34 13.56 -3.77
N PHE A 240 7.11 12.34 -4.25
CA PHE A 240 8.08 11.63 -5.10
C PHE A 240 8.22 12.28 -6.49
N VAL A 241 7.16 12.86 -7.06
CA VAL A 241 7.25 13.66 -8.30
C VAL A 241 8.10 14.91 -8.08
N ILE A 242 7.88 15.65 -6.98
CA ILE A 242 8.69 16.84 -6.62
C ILE A 242 10.15 16.45 -6.38
N LEU A 243 10.40 15.36 -5.65
CA LEU A 243 11.73 14.84 -5.38
C LEU A 243 12.47 14.45 -6.68
N ASN A 244 11.77 13.86 -7.66
CA ASN A 244 12.33 13.54 -8.97
C ASN A 244 12.77 14.81 -9.73
N VAL A 245 11.92 15.84 -9.76
CA VAL A 245 12.26 17.16 -10.35
C VAL A 245 13.50 17.75 -9.69
N LEU A 246 13.59 17.71 -8.35
CA LEU A 246 14.73 18.24 -7.60
C LEU A 246 16.02 17.47 -7.87
N MET A 247 15.99 16.13 -7.78
CA MET A 247 17.18 15.28 -7.99
C MET A 247 17.72 15.40 -9.41
N LEU A 248 16.86 15.35 -10.44
CA LEU A 248 17.29 15.50 -11.83
C LEU A 248 17.79 16.93 -12.10
N THR A 249 17.20 17.96 -11.49
CA THR A 249 17.68 19.35 -11.60
C THR A 249 19.04 19.53 -10.92
N PHE A 250 19.28 18.90 -9.77
CA PHE A 250 20.58 18.91 -9.08
C PHE A 250 21.66 18.25 -9.93
N LEU A 251 21.40 17.07 -10.48
CA LEU A 251 22.37 16.34 -11.32
C LEU A 251 22.66 17.06 -12.65
N VAL A 252 21.67 17.73 -13.25
CA VAL A 252 21.88 18.58 -14.44
C VAL A 252 22.67 19.86 -14.11
N LYS A 253 22.62 20.37 -12.87
CA LYS A 253 23.52 21.45 -12.41
C LYS A 253 24.93 20.94 -12.12
N ALA A 254 25.09 19.75 -11.54
CA ALA A 254 26.38 19.17 -11.17
C ALA A 254 27.24 18.68 -12.36
N LYS A 255 26.63 18.51 -13.55
CA LYS A 255 27.30 18.13 -14.81
C LYS A 255 27.58 19.33 -15.74
N ARG A 256 27.56 20.55 -15.24
CA ARG A 256 27.69 21.80 -16.01
C ARG A 256 28.94 22.58 -15.65
#